data_AF-A0A7S4HHG5-F1
#
_entry.id   AF-A0A7S4HHG5-F1
#
_cell.length_a   1.000
_cell.length_b   1.000
_cell.length_c   1.000
_cell.angle_alpha   90.00
_cell.angle_beta   90.00
_cell.angle_gamma   90.00
#
_symmetry.space_group_name_H-M   'P 1'
#
loop_
_entity.id
_entity.type
_entity.pdbx_description
1 polymer ?
#
loop_
_entity_poly.entity_id
_entity_poly.type
_entity_poly.pdbx_seq_one_letter_code
_entity_poly.pdbx_strand_id
1 'polypeptide(L)'
;SFHRSMNFADVKLRKVTAPVVRSSLQEETDVEEHQNLMLDANNEEWEDAIKEFTFPTFYMELTKLDASALLLANIYRGVDSRSIGKEEINDFLPGNDAELLKFDYSRQLEDLTVRLDMKMKEIGIGANEGVFIKTSCRSPKDAPAVGDKLKQIFLARLDADREEHSLDEKLDALLWAGVQCLKVTE
;
A
#
# COMPACT_ATOMS: atom_id res chain seq x y z
N SER A 1 3.99 -17.43 34.26
CA SER A 1 2.52 -17.55 34.43
C SER A 1 1.99 -16.19 34.85
N PHE A 2 1.56 -15.39 33.87
CA PHE A 2 0.86 -14.11 34.08
C PHE A 2 -0.31 -14.11 33.09
N HIS A 3 -1.42 -14.74 33.47
CA HIS A 3 -2.69 -14.56 32.78
C HIS A 3 -3.37 -13.34 33.39
N ARG A 4 -3.16 -12.17 32.76
CA ARG A 4 -3.97 -11.00 33.03
C ARG A 4 -5.20 -11.14 32.14
N SER A 5 -6.32 -11.57 32.73
CA SER A 5 -7.60 -11.61 32.02
C SER A 5 -8.00 -10.19 31.64
N MET A 6 -7.90 -9.83 30.36
CA MET A 6 -8.53 -8.62 29.85
C MET A 6 -10.06 -8.79 29.91
N ASN A 7 -10.71 -7.89 30.63
CA ASN A 7 -12.15 -7.87 30.75
C ASN A 7 -12.73 -7.15 29.53
N PHE A 8 -13.15 -7.90 28.51
CA PHE A 8 -13.69 -7.37 27.26
C PHE A 8 -15.00 -6.57 27.43
N ALA A 9 -15.61 -6.59 28.62
CA ALA A 9 -16.86 -5.89 28.92
C ALA A 9 -16.75 -4.36 28.89
N ASP A 10 -15.55 -3.80 29.07
CA ASP A 10 -15.34 -2.34 29.13
C ASP A 10 -14.93 -1.71 27.79
N VAL A 11 -14.69 -2.52 26.76
CA VAL A 11 -14.43 -2.01 25.40
C VAL A 11 -15.78 -1.68 24.76
N LYS A 12 -16.18 -0.41 24.81
CA LYS A 12 -17.29 0.11 23.99
C LYS A 12 -16.90 0.02 22.52
N LEU A 13 -17.12 -1.14 21.91
CA LEU A 13 -17.11 -1.28 20.46
C LEU A 13 -18.20 -0.35 19.91
N ARG A 14 -17.80 0.77 19.30
CA ARG A 14 -18.72 1.52 18.43
C ARG A 14 -19.26 0.51 17.42
N LYS A 15 -20.57 0.53 17.13
CA LYS A 15 -21.12 -0.24 16.01
C LYS A 15 -20.47 0.31 14.73
N VAL A 16 -19.37 -0.31 14.31
CA VAL A 16 -18.70 -0.01 13.04
C VAL A 16 -19.53 -0.67 11.95
N THR A 17 -20.68 -0.08 11.64
CA THR A 17 -21.38 -0.39 10.39
C THR A 17 -20.59 0.23 9.26
N ALA A 18 -20.37 -0.53 8.18
CA ALA A 18 -19.75 -0.01 6.97
C ALA A 18 -20.41 1.33 6.58
N PRO A 19 -19.64 2.35 6.19
CA PRO A 19 -20.19 3.67 5.90
C PRO A 19 -21.27 3.52 4.83
N VAL A 20 -22.52 3.77 5.23
CA VAL A 20 -23.63 3.86 4.29
C VAL A 20 -23.45 5.19 3.59
N VAL A 21 -22.89 5.16 2.38
CA VAL A 21 -22.81 6.34 1.51
C VAL A 21 -24.25 6.75 1.20
N ARG A 22 -24.82 7.64 2.02
CA ARG A 22 -26.09 8.28 1.72
C ARG A 22 -25.83 9.24 0.58
N SER A 23 -26.50 9.03 -0.54
CA SER A 23 -26.30 9.76 -1.80
C SER A 23 -26.74 11.22 -1.76
N SER A 24 -26.73 11.86 -0.60
CA SER A 24 -27.11 13.25 -0.39
C SER A 24 -26.11 13.93 0.56
N LEU A 25 -24.87 14.10 0.09
CA LEU A 25 -23.92 15.05 0.66
C LEU A 25 -24.54 16.45 0.50
N GLN A 26 -25.34 16.90 1.46
CA GLN A 26 -26.00 18.20 1.40
C GLN A 26 -25.52 19.20 2.47
N GLU A 27 -24.65 18.82 3.40
CA GLU A 27 -24.09 19.77 4.38
C GLU A 27 -22.58 19.54 4.61
N GLU A 28 -21.79 20.62 4.70
CA GLU A 28 -20.34 20.59 4.95
C GLU A 28 -19.97 19.87 6.25
N THR A 29 -20.86 19.89 7.25
CA THR A 29 -20.76 19.12 8.50
C THR A 29 -20.68 17.61 8.28
N ASP A 30 -21.26 17.08 7.19
CA ASP A 30 -21.21 15.66 6.84
C ASP A 30 -19.84 15.27 6.26
N VAL A 31 -19.14 16.20 5.60
CA VAL A 31 -17.84 15.92 4.97
C VAL A 31 -16.75 15.73 6.02
N GLU A 32 -16.68 16.59 7.03
CA GLU A 32 -15.67 16.49 8.09
C GLU A 32 -15.91 15.26 8.96
N GLU A 33 -17.16 14.98 9.34
CA GLU A 33 -17.52 13.78 10.10
C GLU A 33 -17.20 12.50 9.29
N HIS A 34 -17.50 12.51 7.99
CA HIS A 34 -17.14 11.41 7.10
C HIS A 34 -15.62 11.22 6.98
N GLN A 35 -14.85 12.30 6.83
CA GLN A 35 -13.40 12.25 6.77
C GLN A 35 -12.79 11.69 8.06
N ASN A 36 -13.29 12.13 9.22
CA ASN A 36 -12.86 11.60 10.51
C ASN A 36 -13.21 10.11 10.65
N LEU A 37 -14.39 9.68 10.22
CA LEU A 37 -14.77 8.27 10.20
C LEU A 37 -13.85 7.42 9.31
N MET A 38 -13.36 7.99 8.20
CA MET A 38 -12.39 7.32 7.33
C MET A 38 -11.01 7.19 7.99
N LEU A 39 -10.62 8.15 8.84
CA LEU A 39 -9.38 8.07 9.61
C LEU A 39 -9.46 7.01 10.72
N ASP A 40 -10.64 6.78 11.31
CA ASP A 40 -10.87 5.69 12.28
C ASP A 40 -10.58 4.30 11.69
N ALA A 41 -10.58 4.16 10.35
CA ALA A 41 -10.27 2.90 9.67
C ALA A 41 -8.75 2.64 9.51
N ASN A 42 -7.90 3.62 9.81
CA ASN A 42 -6.45 3.47 9.76
C ASN A 42 -5.98 2.41 10.77
N ASN A 43 -5.01 1.57 10.38
CA ASN A 43 -4.53 0.48 11.25
C ASN A 43 -4.04 0.99 12.61
N GLU A 44 -3.44 2.18 12.61
CA GLU A 44 -2.93 2.91 13.77
C GLU A 44 -3.97 3.06 14.89
N GLU A 45 -5.26 3.14 14.54
CA GLU A 45 -6.35 3.36 15.50
C GLU A 45 -6.82 2.07 16.19
N TRP A 46 -6.59 0.90 15.58
CA TRP A 46 -7.15 -0.36 16.06
C TRP A 46 -6.14 -1.50 16.25
N GLU A 47 -4.89 -1.37 15.78
CA GLU A 47 -3.87 -2.44 15.86
C GLU A 47 -3.60 -2.86 17.29
N ASP A 48 -3.40 -1.91 18.20
CA ASP A 48 -3.12 -2.21 19.62
C ASP A 48 -4.25 -3.01 20.28
N ALA A 49 -5.51 -2.81 19.86
CA ALA A 49 -6.66 -3.52 20.39
C ALA A 49 -6.71 -5.01 19.94
N ILE A 50 -6.09 -5.33 18.81
CA ILE A 50 -6.07 -6.70 18.27
C ILE A 50 -4.66 -7.27 18.13
N LYS A 51 -3.67 -6.65 18.78
CA LYS A 51 -2.24 -6.95 18.65
C LYS A 51 -1.90 -8.42 18.86
N GLU A 52 -2.59 -9.08 19.78
CA GLU A 52 -2.42 -10.51 20.09
C GLU A 52 -2.98 -11.45 19.00
N PHE A 53 -3.82 -10.93 18.11
CA PHE A 53 -4.54 -11.67 17.07
C PHE A 53 -4.18 -11.25 15.64
N THR A 54 -3.19 -10.36 15.48
CA THR A 54 -2.73 -9.85 14.19
C THR A 54 -1.24 -10.12 14.00
N PHE A 55 -0.73 -9.88 12.79
CA PHE A 55 0.69 -9.98 12.50
C PHE A 55 1.47 -8.82 13.15
N PRO A 56 2.73 -9.04 13.58
CA PRO A 56 3.61 -7.97 14.00
C PRO A 56 3.64 -6.85 12.95
N THR A 57 3.20 -5.66 13.35
CA THR A 57 3.07 -4.50 12.46
C THR A 57 4.00 -3.40 12.94
N PHE A 58 4.69 -2.76 11.98
CA PHE A 58 5.59 -1.65 12.24
C PHE A 58 5.23 -0.49 11.34
N TYR A 59 5.29 0.72 11.90
CA TYR A 59 4.93 1.94 11.20
C TYR A 59 6.19 2.68 10.78
N MET A 60 6.14 3.25 9.57
CA MET A 60 7.12 4.18 9.03
C MET A 60 6.36 5.38 8.48
N GLU A 61 6.73 6.57 8.94
CA GLU A 61 6.07 7.80 8.53
C GLU A 61 6.40 8.12 7.06
N LEU A 62 5.36 8.52 6.31
CA LEU A 62 5.51 9.07 4.96
C LEU A 62 5.43 10.58 5.03
N THR A 63 6.47 11.24 4.50
CA THR A 63 6.45 12.69 4.32
C THR A 63 5.53 13.08 3.15
N LYS A 64 5.15 14.36 3.07
CA LYS A 64 4.43 14.88 1.89
C LYS A 64 5.20 14.67 0.59
N LEU A 65 6.54 14.76 0.65
CA LEU A 65 7.42 14.50 -0.47
C LEU A 65 7.39 13.02 -0.87
N ASP A 66 7.37 12.09 0.08
CA ASP A 66 7.23 10.65 -0.21
C ASP A 66 5.93 10.35 -0.94
N ALA A 67 4.81 10.87 -0.43
CA ALA A 67 3.50 10.68 -1.05
C ALA A 67 3.47 11.25 -2.48
N SER A 68 4.06 12.44 -2.67
CA SER A 68 4.18 13.09 -3.97
C SER A 68 5.04 12.26 -4.93
N ALA A 69 6.18 11.75 -4.47
CA ALA A 69 7.04 10.88 -5.27
C ALA A 69 6.35 9.59 -5.70
N LEU A 70 5.64 8.92 -4.78
CA LEU A 70 4.89 7.70 -5.08
C LEU A 70 3.79 7.95 -6.12
N LEU A 71 3.09 9.08 -6.00
CA LEU A 71 2.06 9.46 -6.96
C LEU A 71 2.65 9.71 -8.36
N LEU A 72 3.70 10.53 -8.45
CA LEU A 72 4.37 10.83 -9.72
C LEU A 72 4.98 9.57 -10.35
N ALA A 73 5.61 8.70 -9.55
CA ALA A 73 6.15 7.44 -10.03
C ALA A 73 5.08 6.54 -10.67
N ASN A 74 3.86 6.57 -10.12
CA ASN A 74 2.74 5.80 -10.64
C ASN A 74 2.16 6.43 -11.92
N ILE A 75 2.04 7.76 -11.98
CA ILE A 75 1.53 8.48 -13.17
C ILE A 75 2.50 8.38 -14.35
N TYR A 76 3.79 8.59 -14.09
CA TYR A 76 4.84 8.66 -15.11
C TYR A 76 5.67 7.37 -15.20
N ARG A 77 5.02 6.24 -14.95
CA ARG A 77 5.69 4.94 -14.97
C ARG A 77 6.36 4.68 -16.33
N GLY A 78 7.69 4.54 -16.33
CA GLY A 78 8.48 4.29 -17.54
C GLY A 78 8.92 5.55 -18.31
N VAL A 79 8.66 6.74 -17.77
CA VAL A 79 9.16 8.01 -18.30
C VAL A 79 10.43 8.40 -17.53
N ASP A 80 11.47 8.90 -18.22
CA ASP A 80 12.66 9.44 -17.55
C ASP A 80 12.23 10.67 -16.73
N SER A 81 12.54 10.70 -15.44
CA SER A 81 12.16 11.80 -14.54
C SER A 81 12.63 13.16 -15.02
N ARG A 82 13.74 13.20 -15.77
CA ARG A 82 14.30 14.43 -16.37
C ARG A 82 13.52 14.93 -17.58
N SER A 83 12.61 14.13 -18.12
CA SER A 83 11.79 14.45 -19.28
C SER A 83 10.37 14.92 -18.93
N ILE A 84 9.97 14.83 -17.67
CA ILE A 84 8.66 15.32 -17.22
C ILE A 84 8.71 16.83 -17.09
N GLY A 85 7.78 17.52 -17.75
CA GLY A 85 7.71 18.98 -17.73
C GLY A 85 7.32 19.48 -16.34
N LYS A 86 7.90 20.60 -15.90
CA LYS A 86 7.51 21.26 -14.63
C LYS A 86 6.02 21.64 -14.59
N GLU A 87 5.45 21.94 -15.76
CA GLU A 87 4.03 22.27 -15.90
C GLU A 87 3.15 21.06 -15.58
N GLU A 88 3.53 19.87 -16.03
CA GLU A 88 2.76 18.64 -15.79
C GLU A 88 2.78 18.25 -14.31
N ILE A 89 3.89 18.46 -13.60
CA ILE A 89 4.00 18.22 -12.15
C ILE A 89 3.08 19.17 -11.36
N ASN A 90 3.01 20.45 -11.78
CA ASN A 90 2.18 21.45 -11.11
C ASN A 90 0.67 21.16 -11.21
N ASP A 91 0.22 20.49 -12.27
CA ASP A 91 -1.18 20.10 -12.44
C ASP A 91 -1.63 19.05 -11.40
N PHE A 92 -0.70 18.18 -10.97
CA PHE A 92 -0.98 17.12 -9.99
C PHE A 92 -0.71 17.52 -8.54
N LEU A 93 0.18 18.48 -8.33
CA LEU A 93 0.53 18.99 -7.00
C LEU A 93 0.13 20.47 -6.91
N PRO A 94 -1.17 20.77 -6.69
CA PRO A 94 -1.65 22.13 -6.62
C PRO A 94 -1.04 22.85 -5.41
N GLY A 95 -0.06 23.70 -5.68
CA GLY A 95 0.60 24.54 -4.69
C GLY A 95 1.85 25.18 -5.26
N ASN A 96 2.03 26.48 -5.02
CA ASN A 96 3.29 27.20 -5.31
C ASN A 96 4.40 26.81 -4.31
N ASP A 97 4.51 25.52 -3.99
CA ASP A 97 5.52 25.08 -3.04
C ASP A 97 6.87 25.04 -3.78
N ALA A 98 7.72 26.03 -3.49
CA ALA A 98 9.01 26.18 -4.15
C ALA A 98 9.93 24.97 -3.96
N GLU A 99 9.66 24.16 -2.93
CA GLU A 99 10.32 22.87 -2.70
C GLU A 99 9.94 21.83 -3.76
N LEU A 100 8.68 21.79 -4.21
CA LEU A 100 8.20 20.86 -5.24
C LEU A 100 8.78 21.17 -6.64
N LEU A 101 9.13 22.43 -6.92
CA LEU A 101 9.75 22.82 -8.20
C LEU A 101 11.21 22.37 -8.35
N LYS A 102 11.86 21.99 -7.24
CA LYS A 102 13.20 21.40 -7.20
C LYS A 102 13.16 19.90 -6.87
N PHE A 103 11.96 19.34 -6.77
CA PHE A 103 11.73 17.99 -6.31
C PHE A 103 12.20 16.99 -7.36
N ASP A 104 13.22 16.22 -7.00
CA ASP A 104 13.64 15.04 -7.74
C ASP A 104 12.97 13.82 -7.10
N TYR A 105 11.81 13.45 -7.66
CA TYR A 105 11.04 12.34 -7.12
C TYR A 105 11.80 11.01 -7.18
N SER A 106 12.70 10.82 -8.16
CA SER A 106 13.54 9.61 -8.25
C SER A 106 14.46 9.50 -7.04
N ARG A 107 15.12 10.60 -6.66
CA ARG A 107 15.94 10.66 -5.46
C ARG A 107 15.11 10.46 -4.19
N GLN A 108 13.90 11.00 -4.14
CA GLN A 108 12.99 10.81 -3.00
C GLN A 108 12.57 9.33 -2.85
N LEU A 109 12.32 8.62 -3.95
CA LEU A 109 12.02 7.18 -3.92
C LEU A 109 13.23 6.37 -3.45
N GLU A 110 14.44 6.75 -3.86
CA GLU A 110 15.67 6.11 -3.39
C GLU A 110 15.84 6.29 -1.88
N ASP A 111 15.65 7.51 -1.37
CA ASP A 111 15.65 7.78 0.08
C ASP A 111 14.59 6.97 0.83
N LEU A 112 13.36 6.92 0.30
CA LEU A 112 12.28 6.13 0.86
C LEU A 112 12.64 4.63 0.89
N THR A 113 13.29 4.12 -0.15
CA THR A 113 13.76 2.73 -0.23
C THR A 113 14.81 2.46 0.84
N VAL A 114 15.79 3.34 1.00
CA VAL A 114 16.83 3.22 2.03
C VAL A 114 16.24 3.23 3.44
N ARG A 115 15.29 4.13 3.71
CA ARG A 115 14.60 4.18 5.01
C ARG A 115 13.81 2.92 5.29
N LEU A 116 13.15 2.37 4.27
CA LEU A 116 12.40 1.13 4.40
C LEU A 116 13.33 -0.07 4.66
N ASP A 117 14.43 -0.19 3.94
CA ASP A 117 15.46 -1.22 4.16
C ASP A 117 16.06 -1.12 5.56
N MET A 118 16.33 0.09 6.04
CA MET A 118 16.78 0.32 7.41
C MET A 118 15.74 -0.16 8.42
N LYS A 119 14.46 0.14 8.19
CA LYS A 119 13.38 -0.30 9.08
C LYS A 119 13.22 -1.82 9.08
N MET A 120 13.32 -2.46 7.92
CA MET A 120 13.30 -3.93 7.81
C MET A 120 14.47 -4.59 8.55
N LYS A 121 15.66 -3.98 8.49
CA LYS A 121 16.83 -4.44 9.28
C LYS A 121 16.63 -4.24 10.78
N GLU A 122 16.08 -3.09 11.19
CA GLU A 122 15.80 -2.77 12.60
C GLU A 122 14.86 -3.79 13.25
N ILE A 123 13.81 -4.21 12.53
CA ILE A 123 12.84 -5.19 13.03
C ILE A 123 13.33 -6.64 12.90
N GLY A 124 14.53 -6.84 12.34
CA GLY A 124 15.19 -8.14 12.29
C GLY A 124 14.71 -9.07 11.18
N ILE A 125 14.18 -8.54 10.07
CA ILE A 125 13.80 -9.37 8.91
C ILE A 125 15.04 -10.07 8.36
N GLY A 126 15.05 -11.40 8.48
CA GLY A 126 16.12 -12.24 7.95
C GLY A 126 16.10 -12.31 6.42
N ALA A 127 17.18 -12.85 5.83
CA ALA A 127 17.32 -12.98 4.37
C ALA A 127 16.26 -13.87 3.70
N ASN A 128 15.55 -14.70 4.48
CA ASN A 128 14.49 -15.60 4.00
C ASN A 128 13.09 -15.17 4.47
N GLU A 129 12.96 -13.98 5.04
CA GLU A 129 11.71 -13.45 5.55
C GLU A 129 11.20 -12.34 4.62
N GLY A 130 9.87 -12.20 4.56
CA GLY A 130 9.22 -11.19 3.75
C GLY A 130 8.40 -10.24 4.62
N VAL A 131 8.28 -8.99 4.18
CA VAL A 131 7.35 -8.03 4.77
C VAL A 131 6.22 -7.72 3.81
N PHE A 132 5.05 -7.45 4.37
CA PHE A 132 3.92 -6.94 3.62
C PHE A 132 3.78 -5.43 3.84
N ILE A 133 4.05 -4.65 2.80
CA ILE A 133 3.99 -3.18 2.86
C ILE A 133 2.60 -2.72 2.40
N LYS A 134 1.97 -1.88 3.21
CA LYS A 134 0.68 -1.23 2.91
C LYS A 134 0.68 0.18 3.45
N THR A 135 -0.26 1.00 2.95
CA THR A 135 -0.59 2.27 3.63
C THR A 135 -1.50 2.00 4.83
N SER A 136 -1.80 3.04 5.61
CA SER A 136 -2.63 2.96 6.81
C SER A 136 -3.98 2.25 6.59
N CYS A 137 -4.57 2.31 5.40
CA CYS A 137 -5.90 1.73 5.14
C CYS A 137 -6.00 0.88 3.86
N ARG A 138 -4.96 0.81 3.02
CA ARG A 138 -5.02 0.10 1.73
C ARG A 138 -3.77 -0.75 1.49
N SER A 139 -4.00 -2.03 1.21
CA SER A 139 -3.00 -2.94 0.66
C SER A 139 -2.87 -2.79 -0.85
N PRO A 140 -1.67 -2.88 -1.44
CA PRO A 140 -1.45 -2.84 -2.90
C PRO A 140 -1.83 -4.17 -3.60
N LYS A 141 -2.94 -4.80 -3.20
CA LYS A 141 -3.38 -6.11 -3.71
C LYS A 141 -3.67 -6.10 -5.22
N ASP A 142 -4.03 -4.95 -5.76
CA ASP A 142 -4.37 -4.76 -7.17
C ASP A 142 -3.14 -4.33 -8.01
N ALA A 143 -2.02 -3.94 -7.38
CA ALA A 143 -0.82 -3.49 -8.08
C ALA A 143 -0.23 -4.54 -9.04
N PRO A 144 -0.21 -5.86 -8.69
CA PRO A 144 0.19 -6.91 -9.62
C PRO A 144 -0.60 -6.94 -10.93
N ALA A 145 -1.90 -6.63 -10.88
CA ALA A 145 -2.78 -6.71 -12.06
C ALA A 145 -2.49 -5.61 -13.09
N VAL A 146 -1.86 -4.51 -12.67
CA VAL A 146 -1.56 -3.35 -13.52
C VAL A 146 -0.25 -3.52 -14.30
N GLY A 147 0.61 -4.47 -13.91
CA GLY A 147 1.92 -4.67 -14.54
C GLY A 147 2.00 -5.91 -15.43
N ASP A 148 2.89 -5.87 -16.43
CA ASP A 148 3.23 -7.04 -17.25
C ASP A 148 3.87 -8.17 -16.42
N LYS A 149 4.38 -7.87 -15.22
CA LYS A 149 5.01 -8.84 -14.32
C LYS A 149 4.09 -10.04 -14.02
N LEU A 150 2.81 -9.82 -13.71
CA LEU A 150 1.87 -10.90 -13.43
C LEU A 150 1.70 -11.81 -14.64
N LYS A 151 1.52 -11.20 -15.82
CA LYS A 151 1.41 -11.91 -17.10
C LYS A 151 2.69 -12.69 -17.42
N GLN A 152 3.87 -12.09 -17.23
CA GLN A 152 5.16 -12.74 -17.48
C GLN A 152 5.36 -13.95 -16.57
N ILE A 153 5.11 -13.81 -15.27
CA ILE A 153 5.24 -14.90 -14.29
C ILE A 153 4.20 -16.00 -14.57
N PHE A 154 2.96 -15.62 -14.91
CA PHE A 154 1.91 -16.54 -15.31
C PHE A 154 2.30 -17.35 -16.56
N LEU A 155 2.78 -16.68 -17.61
CA LEU A 155 3.21 -17.31 -18.87
C LEU A 155 4.53 -18.07 -18.75
N ALA A 156 5.36 -17.79 -17.74
CA ALA A 156 6.54 -18.58 -17.44
C ALA A 156 6.19 -19.83 -16.61
N ARG A 157 5.13 -19.75 -15.79
CA ARG A 157 4.62 -20.85 -14.97
C ARG A 157 3.80 -21.83 -15.79
N LEU A 158 2.98 -21.33 -16.70
CA LEU A 158 2.50 -22.11 -17.83
C LEU A 158 3.71 -22.39 -18.71
N ASP A 159 3.95 -23.66 -19.02
CA ASP A 159 5.02 -24.02 -19.95
C ASP A 159 4.76 -23.32 -21.30
N ALA A 160 5.56 -22.31 -21.63
CA ALA A 160 5.32 -21.43 -22.77
C ALA A 160 5.29 -22.19 -24.11
N ASP A 161 5.84 -23.40 -24.15
CA ASP A 161 5.95 -24.25 -25.33
C ASP A 161 4.77 -25.23 -25.49
N ARG A 162 3.79 -25.23 -24.56
CA ARG A 162 2.65 -26.15 -24.59
C ARG A 162 1.39 -25.45 -25.10
N GLU A 163 0.81 -25.96 -26.19
CA GLU A 163 -0.35 -25.32 -26.86
C GLU A 163 -1.65 -25.39 -26.04
N GLU A 164 -1.82 -26.43 -25.23
CA GLU A 164 -3.03 -26.63 -24.43
C GLU A 164 -2.75 -26.79 -22.94
N HIS A 165 -3.48 -26.00 -22.15
CA HIS A 165 -3.54 -26.10 -20.70
C HIS A 165 -5.00 -26.21 -20.27
N SER A 166 -5.25 -27.12 -19.34
CA SER A 166 -6.52 -27.24 -18.63
C SER A 166 -6.85 -25.96 -17.85
N LEU A 167 -8.13 -25.82 -17.47
CA LEU A 167 -8.56 -24.70 -16.64
C LEU A 167 -7.85 -24.72 -15.28
N ASP A 168 -7.65 -25.90 -14.69
CA ASP A 168 -7.00 -26.05 -13.38
C ASP A 168 -5.53 -25.64 -13.42
N GLU A 169 -4.79 -25.98 -14.48
CA GLU A 169 -3.40 -25.53 -14.68
C GLU A 169 -3.33 -24.00 -14.81
N LYS A 170 -4.28 -23.39 -15.53
CA LYS A 170 -4.36 -21.92 -15.64
C LYS A 170 -4.68 -21.28 -14.29
N LEU A 171 -5.57 -21.87 -13.50
CA LEU A 171 -5.90 -21.37 -12.17
C LEU A 171 -4.70 -21.49 -11.20
N ASP A 172 -3.99 -22.62 -11.19
CA ASP A 172 -2.76 -22.79 -10.40
C ASP A 172 -1.72 -21.75 -10.79
N ALA A 173 -1.45 -21.60 -12.09
CA ALA A 173 -0.46 -20.64 -12.58
C ALA A 173 -0.82 -19.20 -12.21
N LEU A 174 -2.11 -18.83 -12.30
CA LEU A 174 -2.58 -17.50 -11.94
C LEU A 174 -2.42 -17.22 -10.45
N LEU A 175 -2.83 -18.17 -9.59
CA LEU A 175 -2.71 -18.05 -8.14
C LEU A 175 -1.23 -17.96 -7.72
N TRP A 176 -0.39 -18.81 -8.31
CA TRP A 176 1.04 -18.81 -8.04
C TRP A 176 1.69 -17.48 -8.46
N ALA A 177 1.37 -16.98 -9.66
CA ALA A 177 1.89 -15.72 -10.16
C ALA A 177 1.43 -14.53 -9.30
N GLY A 178 0.16 -14.54 -8.88
CA GLY A 178 -0.37 -13.54 -7.94
C GLY A 178 0.43 -13.47 -6.65
N VAL A 179 0.73 -14.62 -6.04
CA VAL A 179 1.57 -14.69 -4.82
C VAL A 179 3.00 -14.20 -5.09
N GLN A 180 3.62 -14.58 -6.22
CA GLN A 180 4.97 -14.10 -6.55
C GLN A 180 5.01 -12.58 -6.78
N CYS A 181 3.98 -11.98 -7.36
CA CYS A 181 3.92 -10.54 -7.54
C CYS A 181 3.82 -9.75 -6.24
N LEU A 182 3.37 -10.38 -5.14
CA LEU A 182 3.32 -9.77 -3.82
C LEU A 182 4.68 -9.79 -3.10
N LYS A 183 5.66 -10.54 -3.61
CA LYS A 183 7.03 -10.56 -3.06
C LYS A 183 7.79 -9.31 -3.51
N VAL A 184 8.41 -8.66 -2.54
CA VAL A 184 9.16 -7.40 -2.72
C VAL A 184 10.65 -7.65 -2.96
N THR A 185 11.18 -8.79 -2.50
CA THR A 185 12.57 -9.23 -2.68
C THR A 185 12.63 -10.54 -3.46
N GLU A 186 13.70 -10.73 -4.24
CA GLU A 186 14.01 -11.98 -4.95
C GLU A 186 14.59 -13.05 -4.02
#